data_AF-A0A6G1D1D2-F1
#
_entry.id   AF-A0A6G1D1D2-F1
#
_cell.length_a   1.000
_cell.length_b   1.000
_cell.length_c   1.000
_cell.angle_alpha   90.00
_cell.angle_beta   90.00
_cell.angle_gamma   90.00
#
_symmetry.space_group_name_H-M   'P 1'
#
loop_
_entity.id
_entity.type
_entity.pdbx_description
1 polymer ?
#
loop_
_entity_poly.entity_id
_entity_poly.type
_entity_poly.pdbx_seq_one_letter_code
_entity_poly.pdbx_strand_id
1 'polypeptide(L)'
;MITDHADLQALTVKDILNASDGTRKILFSLEDGSVIETVVIPCSRGRTTVCVSSQVGCAMNCQFCFTGRMGLRKHLSTAEIVEQAVFARRLFSDEFGSITNVVFMGMGEPLHNIDNVLKASAIMVDEQGLHFSPRKVTVSTSGLVPQIKRFLHESNCVLAVSLNATTDEVRNWIMPINRKYNLSLLLGTLREELRLKKKYIVFFEYVMLAGVNDSVDDAKRLADLVRGIPCKINLISFNPHSGSKFKPTPDEKIIEFRNILIQDGLVVFVRLSRGDDQMAACGQLGEPGDYQLPLLRVPEKFQVAL
;
A
#
# COMPACT_ATOMS: atom_id res chain seq x y z
N MET A 1 1.53 11.99 38.68
CA MET A 1 1.06 12.55 37.39
C MET A 1 1.10 11.45 36.35
N ILE A 2 0.36 11.56 35.23
CA ILE A 2 0.42 10.54 34.15
C ILE A 2 1.86 10.35 33.66
N THR A 3 2.64 11.43 33.64
CA THR A 3 4.08 11.45 33.30
C THR A 3 4.96 10.59 34.21
N ASP A 4 4.49 10.22 35.40
CA ASP A 4 5.25 9.38 36.34
C ASP A 4 4.99 7.87 36.10
N HIS A 5 4.03 7.55 35.24
CA HIS A 5 3.54 6.18 35.01
C HIS A 5 3.39 5.82 33.52
N ALA A 6 3.61 6.76 32.60
CA ALA A 6 3.47 6.56 31.17
C ALA A 6 4.40 7.47 30.37
N ASP A 7 4.87 6.96 29.23
CA ASP A 7 5.61 7.71 28.21
C ASP A 7 4.77 7.80 26.92
N LEU A 8 4.95 8.87 26.16
CA LEU A 8 4.23 9.21 24.93
C LEU A 8 5.15 9.33 23.71
N GLN A 9 6.32 8.68 23.75
CA GLN A 9 7.31 8.78 22.67
C GLN A 9 7.81 7.41 22.21
N ALA A 10 7.14 6.83 21.22
CA ALA A 10 7.58 5.62 20.52
C ALA A 10 8.52 5.92 19.34
N LEU A 11 8.40 7.11 18.73
CA LEU A 11 9.18 7.53 17.55
C LEU A 11 9.98 8.80 17.81
N THR A 12 11.20 8.84 17.24
CA THR A 12 12.01 10.07 17.17
C THR A 12 12.16 10.51 15.72
N VAL A 13 11.81 11.76 15.41
CA VAL A 13 12.02 12.32 14.06
C VAL A 13 13.52 12.41 13.79
N LYS A 14 13.97 11.70 12.75
CA LYS A 14 15.36 11.71 12.29
C LYS A 14 15.58 12.81 11.24
N ASP A 15 14.68 12.90 10.26
CA ASP A 15 14.78 13.84 9.15
C ASP A 15 13.41 14.08 8.48
N ILE A 16 13.28 15.18 7.75
CA ILE A 16 12.10 15.51 6.93
C ILE A 16 12.57 15.98 5.55
N LEU A 17 12.22 15.20 4.52
CA LEU A 17 12.53 15.50 3.12
C LEU A 17 11.33 16.12 2.41
N ASN A 18 11.61 17.06 1.52
CA ASN A 18 10.61 17.85 0.80
C ASN A 18 10.68 17.57 -0.70
N ALA A 19 9.61 17.03 -1.26
CA ALA A 19 9.46 16.86 -2.70
C ALA A 19 9.00 18.13 -3.39
N SER A 20 9.35 18.27 -4.67
CA SER A 20 8.95 19.37 -5.54
C SER A 20 7.43 19.48 -5.74
N ASP A 21 6.70 18.38 -5.61
CA ASP A 21 5.24 18.34 -5.74
C ASP A 21 4.46 18.64 -4.43
N GLY A 22 5.18 19.02 -3.37
CA GLY A 22 4.64 19.30 -2.04
C GLY A 22 4.61 18.11 -1.10
N THR A 23 4.92 16.90 -1.57
CA THR A 23 5.00 15.71 -0.71
C THR A 23 6.08 15.90 0.37
N ARG A 24 5.79 15.44 1.59
CA ARG A 24 6.75 15.40 2.71
C ARG A 24 7.05 13.96 3.06
N LYS A 25 8.32 13.59 3.19
CA LYS A 25 8.74 12.30 3.72
C LYS A 25 9.39 12.49 5.07
N ILE A 26 8.85 11.85 6.10
CA ILE A 26 9.37 11.87 7.45
C ILE A 26 10.13 10.57 7.69
N LEU A 27 11.36 10.66 8.16
CA LEU A 27 12.14 9.52 8.63
C LEU A 27 12.05 9.48 10.15
N PHE A 28 11.64 8.35 10.70
CA PHE A 28 11.61 8.11 12.14
C PHE A 28 12.66 7.06 12.52
N SER A 29 13.44 7.36 13.55
CA SER A 29 14.28 6.38 14.24
C SER A 29 13.48 5.68 15.34
N LEU A 30 13.62 4.37 15.41
CA LEU A 30 13.10 3.51 16.48
C LEU A 30 14.19 3.31 17.56
N GLU A 31 13.79 2.81 18.74
CA GLU A 31 14.72 2.55 19.86
C GLU A 31 15.89 1.62 19.49
N ASP A 32 15.65 0.66 18.60
CA ASP A 32 16.66 -0.29 18.12
C ASP A 32 17.56 0.27 16.99
N GLY A 33 17.43 1.56 16.66
CA GLY A 33 18.18 2.22 15.60
C GLY A 33 17.65 1.97 14.18
N SER A 34 16.61 1.15 14.01
CA SER A 34 15.94 1.01 12.71
C SER A 34 15.25 2.30 12.29
N VAL A 35 15.12 2.49 10.98
CA VAL A 35 14.42 3.65 10.40
C VAL A 35 13.17 3.19 9.68
N ILE A 36 12.07 3.91 9.89
CA ILE A 36 10.85 3.80 9.09
C ILE A 36 10.53 5.14 8.45
N GLU A 37 9.75 5.08 7.37
CA GLU A 37 9.34 6.26 6.61
C GLU A 37 7.83 6.44 6.65
N THR A 38 7.39 7.70 6.72
CA THR A 38 6.00 8.14 6.61
C THR A 38 5.93 9.21 5.54
N VAL A 39 4.88 9.18 4.71
CA VAL A 39 4.73 10.14 3.62
C VAL A 39 3.44 10.93 3.77
N VAL A 40 3.52 12.26 3.74
CA VAL A 40 2.37 13.16 3.73
C VAL A 40 2.19 13.70 2.31
N ILE A 41 1.03 13.40 1.73
CA ILE A 41 0.70 13.68 0.34
C ILE A 41 -0.43 14.71 0.31
N PRO A 42 -0.12 16.01 0.11
CA PRO A 42 -1.15 17.01 -0.15
C PRO A 42 -1.77 16.74 -1.52
N CYS A 43 -3.09 16.69 -1.58
CA CYS A 43 -3.85 16.61 -2.83
C CYS A 43 -4.67 17.88 -3.03
N SER A 44 -5.00 18.16 -4.29
CA SER A 44 -5.92 19.24 -4.63
C SER A 44 -7.28 19.07 -3.93
N ARG A 45 -7.99 20.19 -3.73
CA ARG A 45 -9.31 20.26 -3.08
C ARG A 45 -9.33 19.88 -1.59
N GLY A 46 -8.27 20.24 -0.85
CA GLY A 46 -8.25 20.15 0.62
C GLY A 46 -8.16 18.74 1.19
N ARG A 47 -7.67 17.77 0.39
CA ARG A 47 -7.43 16.39 0.86
C ARG A 47 -5.95 16.19 1.11
N THR A 48 -5.57 15.90 2.34
CA THR A 48 -4.19 15.53 2.69
C THR A 48 -4.18 14.12 3.25
N THR A 49 -3.32 13.27 2.68
CA THR A 49 -3.22 11.84 3.04
C THR A 49 -1.89 11.57 3.72
N VAL A 50 -1.91 10.86 4.85
CA VAL A 50 -0.70 10.29 5.45
C VAL A 50 -0.59 8.80 5.10
N CYS A 51 0.57 8.41 4.60
CA CYS A 51 0.95 7.05 4.29
C CYS A 51 1.83 6.52 5.41
N VAL A 52 1.33 5.54 6.16
CA VAL A 52 2.00 4.99 7.34
C VAL A 52 2.61 3.62 7.04
N SER A 53 3.73 3.35 7.69
CA SER A 53 4.42 2.06 7.74
C SER A 53 3.85 1.18 8.84
N SER A 54 3.91 -0.13 8.64
CA SER A 54 3.43 -1.16 9.58
C SER A 54 4.52 -2.12 10.05
N GLN A 55 5.66 -2.14 9.37
CA GLN A 55 6.81 -3.01 9.64
C GLN A 55 8.11 -2.29 9.27
N VAL A 56 9.22 -2.74 9.84
CA VAL A 56 10.56 -2.42 9.33
C VAL A 56 10.92 -3.44 8.25
N GLY A 57 10.89 -3.00 7.00
CA GLY A 57 11.01 -3.88 5.84
C GLY A 57 9.74 -4.70 5.56
N CYS A 58 9.81 -5.73 4.72
CA CYS A 58 8.65 -6.55 4.36
C CYS A 58 9.04 -7.98 3.93
N ALA A 59 8.28 -8.98 4.40
CA ALA A 59 8.53 -10.40 4.08
C ALA A 59 7.90 -10.86 2.75
N MET A 60 7.09 -10.02 2.09
CA MET A 60 6.31 -10.45 0.91
C MET A 60 7.16 -10.60 -0.36
N ASN A 61 8.36 -10.01 -0.38
CA ASN A 61 9.30 -10.05 -1.51
C ASN A 61 8.66 -9.73 -2.88
N CYS A 62 7.80 -8.71 -2.93
CA CYS A 62 7.25 -8.21 -4.20
C CYS A 62 8.40 -7.66 -5.07
N GLN A 63 8.54 -8.15 -6.30
CA GLN A 63 9.75 -7.93 -7.12
C GLN A 63 9.90 -6.48 -7.62
N PHE A 64 8.81 -5.71 -7.61
CA PHE A 64 8.76 -4.30 -7.98
C PHE A 64 8.82 -3.36 -6.75
N CYS A 65 9.06 -3.88 -5.55
CA CYS A 65 8.99 -3.12 -4.30
C CYS A 65 10.37 -3.00 -3.64
N PHE A 66 10.80 -1.78 -3.37
CA PHE A 66 12.06 -1.50 -2.69
C PHE A 66 12.07 -2.04 -1.26
N THR A 67 11.00 -1.81 -0.50
CA THR A 67 10.83 -2.37 0.86
C THR A 67 10.90 -3.90 0.88
N GLY A 68 10.38 -4.55 -0.17
CA GLY A 68 10.41 -6.02 -0.30
C GLY A 68 11.84 -6.58 -0.33
N ARG A 69 12.82 -5.83 -0.82
CA ARG A 69 14.22 -6.25 -0.89
C ARG A 69 14.93 -6.21 0.45
N MET A 70 14.45 -5.39 1.38
CA MET A 70 15.03 -5.27 2.72
C MET A 70 14.85 -6.54 3.57
N GLY A 71 13.92 -7.43 3.17
CA GLY A 71 13.42 -8.47 4.05
C GLY A 71 12.61 -7.90 5.21
N LEU A 72 12.09 -8.76 6.08
CA LEU A 72 11.40 -8.33 7.30
C LEU A 72 12.39 -8.32 8.47
N ARG A 73 12.48 -7.19 9.17
CA ARG A 73 13.23 -7.09 10.43
C ARG A 73 12.31 -7.24 11.64
N LYS A 74 11.28 -6.40 11.73
CA LYS A 74 10.29 -6.47 12.82
C LYS A 74 8.93 -5.90 12.44
N HIS A 75 7.93 -6.28 13.23
CA HIS A 75 6.63 -5.61 13.25
C HIS A 75 6.70 -4.33 14.08
N LEU A 76 5.97 -3.29 13.65
CA LEU A 76 5.77 -2.12 14.47
C LEU A 76 4.68 -2.39 15.51
N SER A 77 4.87 -1.88 16.71
CA SER A 77 3.86 -1.80 17.75
C SER A 77 2.71 -0.89 17.34
N THR A 78 1.60 -0.99 18.07
CA THR A 78 0.44 -0.09 17.88
C THR A 78 0.84 1.38 18.03
N ALA A 79 1.69 1.70 19.01
CA ALA A 79 2.14 3.07 19.29
C ALA A 79 2.99 3.63 18.13
N GLU A 80 3.99 2.86 17.66
CA GLU A 80 4.83 3.24 16.51
C GLU A 80 4.01 3.46 15.23
N ILE A 81 2.88 2.76 15.05
CA ILE A 81 1.98 2.99 13.90
C ILE A 81 1.15 4.27 14.07
N VAL A 82 0.51 4.45 15.23
CA VAL A 82 -0.37 5.60 15.48
C VAL A 82 0.42 6.90 15.49
N GLU A 83 1.62 6.90 16.08
CA GLU A 83 2.44 8.11 16.19
C GLU A 83 2.82 8.71 14.84
N GLN A 84 3.01 7.90 13.79
CA GLN A 84 3.27 8.42 12.44
C GLN A 84 2.16 9.39 11.99
N ALA A 85 0.89 9.06 12.25
CA ALA A 85 -0.24 9.93 11.91
C ALA A 85 -0.36 11.14 12.85
N VAL A 86 -0.03 10.96 14.13
CA VAL A 86 -0.01 12.06 15.13
C VAL A 86 1.04 13.10 14.75
N PHE A 87 2.27 12.66 14.48
CA PHE A 87 3.37 13.53 14.06
C PHE A 87 3.04 14.24 12.75
N ALA A 88 2.50 13.53 11.76
CA ALA A 88 2.09 14.15 10.51
C ALA A 88 1.10 15.31 10.75
N ARG A 89 0.09 15.12 11.61
CA ARG A 89 -0.86 16.20 11.95
C ARG A 89 -0.19 17.34 12.69
N ARG A 90 0.62 17.05 13.71
CA ARG A 90 1.31 18.07 14.51
C ARG A 90 2.26 18.93 13.67
N LEU A 91 2.99 18.31 12.74
CA LEU A 91 4.01 18.98 11.95
C LEU A 91 3.43 19.77 10.77
N PHE A 92 2.36 19.28 10.16
CA PHE A 92 1.93 19.79 8.85
C PHE A 92 0.49 20.30 8.78
N SER A 93 -0.27 20.31 9.88
CA SER A 93 -1.63 20.85 9.84
C SER A 93 -1.69 22.36 9.61
N ASP A 94 -0.67 23.12 10.02
CA ASP A 94 -0.59 24.55 9.72
C ASP A 94 -0.27 24.82 8.25
N GLU A 95 0.47 23.90 7.60
CA GLU A 95 0.88 24.03 6.20
C GLU A 95 -0.19 23.51 5.22
N PHE A 96 -0.75 22.32 5.48
CA PHE A 96 -1.66 21.63 4.56
C PHE A 96 -3.12 21.58 5.03
N GLY A 97 -3.43 22.18 6.18
CA GLY A 97 -4.73 22.06 6.82
C GLY A 97 -4.97 20.67 7.40
N SER A 98 -6.24 20.25 7.44
CA SER A 98 -6.61 18.97 8.03
C SER A 98 -6.03 17.78 7.24
N ILE A 99 -5.29 16.90 7.91
CA ILE A 99 -5.01 15.56 7.39
C ILE A 99 -6.29 14.75 7.50
N THR A 100 -6.84 14.36 6.35
CA THR A 100 -8.18 13.76 6.24
C THR A 100 -8.15 12.27 5.93
N ASN A 101 -7.02 11.72 5.52
CA ASN A 101 -6.89 10.36 5.04
C ASN A 101 -5.65 9.67 5.63
N VAL A 102 -5.76 8.39 5.96
CA VAL A 102 -4.65 7.52 6.35
C VAL A 102 -4.63 6.31 5.43
N VAL A 103 -3.46 5.95 4.91
CA VAL A 103 -3.28 4.72 4.12
C VAL A 103 -2.11 3.90 4.66
N PHE A 104 -2.32 2.59 4.84
CA PHE A 104 -1.27 1.64 5.20
C PHE A 104 -0.64 1.11 3.91
N MET A 105 0.10 1.99 3.24
CA MET A 105 0.82 1.73 1.98
C MET A 105 2.30 2.13 2.08
N GLY A 106 2.80 2.33 3.30
CA GLY A 106 4.19 2.60 3.58
C GLY A 106 5.01 1.30 3.58
N MET A 107 5.93 1.17 4.51
CA MET A 107 6.76 -0.02 4.65
C MET A 107 5.97 -1.17 5.34
N GLY A 108 6.06 -2.37 4.76
CA GLY A 108 5.51 -3.60 5.34
C GLY A 108 4.22 -4.11 4.72
N GLU A 109 3.83 -5.30 5.14
CA GLU A 109 2.53 -5.91 4.86
C GLU A 109 1.63 -5.78 6.10
N PRO A 110 0.62 -4.88 6.08
CA PRO A 110 -0.21 -4.59 7.25
C PRO A 110 -0.90 -5.84 7.82
N LEU A 111 -1.41 -6.74 6.97
CA LEU A 111 -2.11 -7.92 7.46
C LEU A 111 -1.15 -9.01 8.00
N HIS A 112 0.17 -8.87 7.79
CA HIS A 112 1.16 -9.70 8.46
C HIS A 112 1.42 -9.20 9.90
N ASN A 113 1.08 -7.94 10.20
CA ASN A 113 1.10 -7.33 11.53
C ASN A 113 -0.32 -7.00 12.02
N ILE A 114 -1.25 -7.93 11.80
CA ILE A 114 -2.69 -7.67 11.91
C ILE A 114 -3.13 -7.16 13.30
N ASP A 115 -2.56 -7.68 14.38
CA ASP A 115 -2.99 -7.34 15.74
C ASP A 115 -2.70 -5.86 16.07
N ASN A 116 -1.51 -5.37 15.72
CA ASN A 116 -1.16 -3.97 15.91
C ASN A 116 -1.90 -3.07 14.94
N VAL A 117 -2.08 -3.50 13.69
CA VAL A 117 -2.79 -2.71 12.67
C VAL A 117 -4.27 -2.55 13.01
N LEU A 118 -4.94 -3.60 13.51
CA LEU A 118 -6.33 -3.50 13.95
C LEU A 118 -6.48 -2.51 15.10
N LYS A 119 -5.66 -2.63 16.15
CA LYS A 119 -5.65 -1.68 17.28
C LYS A 119 -5.34 -0.25 16.83
N ALA A 120 -4.33 -0.05 15.99
CA ALA A 120 -3.96 1.27 15.48
C ALA A 120 -5.10 1.87 14.65
N SER A 121 -5.71 1.08 13.76
CA SER A 121 -6.83 1.54 12.94
C SER A 121 -8.06 1.89 13.78
N ALA A 122 -8.32 1.16 14.87
CA ALA A 122 -9.38 1.46 15.82
C ALA A 122 -9.11 2.81 16.52
N ILE A 123 -7.89 3.04 17.03
CA ILE A 123 -7.49 4.32 17.64
C ILE A 123 -7.59 5.48 16.63
N MET A 124 -7.24 5.25 15.36
CA MET A 124 -7.33 6.28 14.33
C MET A 124 -8.77 6.73 14.08
N VAL A 125 -9.75 5.82 14.16
CA VAL A 125 -11.16 6.13 13.88
C VAL A 125 -11.98 6.48 15.12
N ASP A 126 -11.46 6.20 16.31
CA ASP A 126 -12.12 6.51 17.58
C ASP A 126 -12.36 8.02 17.73
N GLU A 127 -13.53 8.40 18.26
CA GLU A 127 -13.92 9.79 18.47
C GLU A 127 -13.04 10.50 19.51
N GLN A 128 -12.51 9.76 20.49
CA GLN A 128 -11.53 10.23 21.48
C GLN A 128 -10.08 10.04 21.00
N GLY A 129 -9.89 9.37 19.86
CA GLY A 129 -8.59 9.18 19.22
C GLY A 129 -8.30 10.25 18.18
N LEU A 130 -7.94 9.82 16.96
CA LEU A 130 -7.68 10.76 15.85
C LEU A 130 -8.95 11.12 15.07
N HIS A 131 -10.09 10.49 15.38
CA HIS A 131 -11.40 10.79 14.82
C HIS A 131 -11.41 10.87 13.27
N PHE A 132 -10.67 9.97 12.62
CA PHE A 132 -10.80 9.78 11.18
C PHE A 132 -12.09 9.03 10.85
N SER A 133 -12.74 9.39 9.75
CA SER A 133 -13.80 8.53 9.23
C SER A 133 -13.23 7.15 8.87
N PRO A 134 -13.88 6.02 9.21
CA PRO A 134 -13.45 4.69 8.80
C PRO A 134 -13.30 4.56 7.27
N ARG A 135 -14.08 5.34 6.50
CA ARG A 135 -14.00 5.39 5.03
C ARG A 135 -12.75 6.11 4.51
N LYS A 136 -11.96 6.71 5.39
CA LYS A 136 -10.76 7.49 5.10
C LYS A 136 -9.48 6.85 5.62
N VAL A 137 -9.60 5.76 6.37
CA VAL A 137 -8.49 4.89 6.78
C VAL A 137 -8.50 3.65 5.88
N THR A 138 -7.46 3.47 5.07
CA THR A 138 -7.36 2.35 4.12
C THR A 138 -6.21 1.43 4.47
N VAL A 139 -6.48 0.16 4.73
CA VAL A 139 -5.49 -0.89 4.98
C VAL A 139 -5.25 -1.67 3.70
N SER A 140 -4.02 -1.66 3.19
CA SER A 140 -3.64 -2.42 1.99
C SER A 140 -3.10 -3.80 2.34
N THR A 141 -3.25 -4.77 1.44
CA THR A 141 -2.63 -6.10 1.57
C THR A 141 -2.21 -6.67 0.22
N SER A 142 -1.13 -7.46 0.23
CA SER A 142 -0.68 -8.32 -0.86
C SER A 142 -1.50 -9.61 -1.02
N GLY A 143 -2.44 -9.91 -0.12
CA GLY A 143 -3.36 -11.04 -0.26
C GLY A 143 -3.23 -12.15 0.79
N LEU A 144 -2.98 -11.80 2.06
CA LEU A 144 -2.99 -12.77 3.17
C LEU A 144 -4.42 -13.21 3.49
N VAL A 145 -4.93 -14.20 2.75
CA VAL A 145 -6.34 -14.62 2.77
C VAL A 145 -6.93 -14.83 4.18
N PRO A 146 -6.30 -15.58 5.11
CA PRO A 146 -6.84 -15.72 6.46
C PRO A 146 -7.00 -14.39 7.21
N GLN A 147 -6.08 -13.46 6.98
CA GLN A 147 -6.07 -12.16 7.64
C GLN A 147 -7.02 -11.16 6.97
N ILE A 148 -7.33 -11.34 5.68
CA ILE A 148 -8.42 -10.60 5.02
C ILE A 148 -9.75 -10.92 5.70
N LYS A 149 -10.04 -12.20 5.95
CA LYS A 149 -11.26 -12.61 6.66
C LYS A 149 -11.32 -11.94 8.03
N ARG A 150 -10.24 -12.06 8.81
CA ARG A 150 -10.12 -11.43 10.13
C ARG A 150 -10.33 -9.92 10.08
N PHE A 151 -9.65 -9.21 9.17
CA PHE A 151 -9.77 -7.76 9.01
C PHE A 151 -11.20 -7.33 8.68
N LEU A 152 -11.85 -8.04 7.74
CA LEU A 152 -13.23 -7.75 7.39
C LEU A 152 -14.17 -8.01 8.57
N HIS A 153 -13.90 -8.95 9.47
CA HIS A 153 -14.78 -9.20 10.62
C HIS A 153 -14.57 -8.19 11.75
N GLU A 154 -13.32 -7.78 11.99
CA GLU A 154 -12.96 -6.93 13.14
C GLU A 154 -12.89 -5.43 12.83
N SER A 155 -12.85 -5.02 11.54
CA SER A 155 -12.71 -3.62 11.15
C SER A 155 -13.77 -3.15 10.15
N ASN A 156 -14.08 -1.85 10.24
CA ASN A 156 -14.90 -1.12 9.27
C ASN A 156 -14.07 -0.15 8.40
N CYS A 157 -12.75 -0.13 8.58
CA CYS A 157 -11.83 0.60 7.71
C CYS A 157 -11.84 0.01 6.30
N VAL A 158 -11.38 0.79 5.33
CA VAL A 158 -11.37 0.39 3.90
C VAL A 158 -10.27 -0.63 3.64
N LEU A 159 -10.59 -1.71 2.92
CA LEU A 159 -9.64 -2.70 2.45
C LEU A 159 -9.18 -2.35 1.02
N ALA A 160 -7.87 -2.30 0.82
CA ALA A 160 -7.24 -2.31 -0.48
C ALA A 160 -6.46 -3.62 -0.68
N VAL A 161 -6.50 -4.18 -1.88
CA VAL A 161 -5.83 -5.43 -2.23
C VAL A 161 -4.92 -5.18 -3.43
N SER A 162 -3.63 -5.39 -3.25
CA SER A 162 -2.62 -5.35 -4.29
C SER A 162 -2.73 -6.60 -5.17
N LEU A 163 -3.41 -6.44 -6.30
CA LEU A 163 -3.68 -7.53 -7.23
C LEU A 163 -2.52 -7.69 -8.22
N ASN A 164 -2.17 -6.59 -8.91
CA ASN A 164 -1.01 -6.39 -9.79
C ASN A 164 -0.79 -7.39 -10.95
N ALA A 165 -1.61 -8.43 -11.10
CA ALA A 165 -1.54 -9.35 -12.22
C ALA A 165 -2.88 -10.09 -12.40
N THR A 166 -3.15 -10.53 -13.63
CA THR A 166 -4.40 -11.21 -14.00
C THR A 166 -4.23 -12.71 -14.25
N THR A 167 -3.03 -13.23 -14.06
CA THR A 167 -2.74 -14.67 -14.15
C THR A 167 -1.84 -15.08 -13.00
N ASP A 168 -2.01 -16.32 -12.51
CA ASP A 168 -1.18 -16.84 -11.42
C ASP A 168 0.29 -16.94 -11.82
N GLU A 169 0.61 -17.20 -13.08
CA GLU A 169 1.99 -17.25 -13.57
C GLU A 169 2.72 -15.92 -13.36
N VAL A 170 2.11 -14.81 -13.79
CA VAL A 170 2.69 -13.47 -13.60
C VAL A 170 2.72 -13.12 -12.12
N ARG A 171 1.61 -13.36 -11.41
CA ARG A 171 1.50 -13.00 -10.00
C ARG A 171 2.47 -13.79 -9.12
N ASN A 172 2.71 -15.07 -9.39
CA ASN A 172 3.71 -15.90 -8.70
C ASN A 172 5.15 -15.40 -8.86
N TRP A 173 5.41 -14.65 -9.93
CA TRP A 173 6.70 -14.02 -10.14
C TRP A 173 6.77 -12.67 -9.43
N ILE A 174 5.86 -11.73 -9.74
CA ILE A 174 5.95 -10.37 -9.22
C ILE A 174 5.53 -10.23 -7.75
N MET A 175 4.68 -11.13 -7.25
CA MET A 175 4.13 -11.16 -5.88
C MET A 175 4.10 -12.60 -5.32
N PRO A 176 5.23 -13.11 -4.80
CA PRO A 176 5.41 -14.53 -4.46
C PRO A 176 4.39 -15.12 -3.48
N ILE A 177 3.75 -14.29 -2.65
CA ILE A 177 2.63 -14.68 -1.78
C ILE A 177 1.50 -15.41 -2.53
N ASN A 178 1.35 -15.15 -3.82
CA ASN A 178 0.37 -15.81 -4.69
C ASN A 178 0.54 -17.34 -4.78
N ARG A 179 1.76 -17.86 -4.57
CA ARG A 179 2.02 -19.31 -4.56
C ARG A 179 1.31 -20.00 -3.39
N LYS A 180 1.11 -19.27 -2.30
CA LYS A 180 0.37 -19.73 -1.12
C LYS A 180 -1.12 -19.40 -1.22
N TYR A 181 -1.44 -18.20 -1.69
CA TYR A 181 -2.82 -17.72 -1.85
C TYR A 181 -3.04 -17.20 -3.27
N ASN A 182 -3.40 -18.12 -4.17
CA ASN A 182 -3.56 -17.83 -5.60
C ASN A 182 -4.76 -16.90 -5.88
N LEU A 183 -4.87 -16.42 -7.12
CA LEU A 183 -5.94 -15.50 -7.53
C LEU A 183 -7.33 -16.05 -7.25
N SER A 184 -7.55 -17.34 -7.55
CA SER A 184 -8.86 -17.99 -7.34
C SER A 184 -9.26 -17.96 -5.86
N LEU A 185 -8.36 -18.36 -4.95
CA LEU A 185 -8.61 -18.36 -3.52
C LEU A 185 -8.80 -16.94 -2.96
N LEU A 186 -7.97 -15.99 -3.39
CA LEU A 186 -8.04 -14.59 -2.98
C LEU A 186 -9.38 -13.96 -3.38
N LEU A 187 -9.73 -14.03 -4.66
CA LEU A 187 -10.96 -13.42 -5.19
C LEU A 187 -12.20 -14.18 -4.74
N GLY A 188 -12.13 -15.51 -4.61
CA GLY A 188 -13.19 -16.34 -4.03
C GLY A 188 -13.52 -15.94 -2.60
N THR A 189 -12.48 -15.74 -1.77
CA THR A 189 -12.64 -15.25 -0.40
C THR A 189 -13.30 -13.87 -0.37
N LEU A 190 -12.86 -12.93 -1.20
CA LEU A 190 -13.47 -11.60 -1.26
C LEU A 190 -14.96 -11.67 -1.68
N ARG A 191 -15.31 -12.53 -2.64
CA ARG A 191 -16.73 -12.72 -3.03
C ARG A 191 -17.57 -13.26 -1.88
N GLU A 192 -17.04 -14.19 -1.09
CA GLU A 192 -17.72 -14.76 0.07
C GLU A 192 -17.90 -13.71 1.17
N GLU A 193 -16.81 -13.11 1.64
CA GLU A 193 -16.82 -12.20 2.79
C GLU A 193 -17.60 -10.91 2.51
N LEU A 194 -17.54 -10.37 1.28
CA LEU A 194 -18.24 -9.14 0.94
C LEU A 194 -19.75 -9.31 0.77
N ARG A 195 -20.25 -10.53 0.52
CA ARG A 195 -21.71 -10.80 0.53
C ARG A 195 -22.30 -10.57 1.92
N LEU A 196 -21.51 -10.79 2.97
CA LEU A 196 -21.90 -10.59 4.36
C LEU A 196 -21.86 -9.10 4.77
N LYS A 197 -21.15 -8.25 4.00
CA LYS A 197 -21.00 -6.81 4.29
C LYS A 197 -21.86 -5.93 3.37
N LYS A 198 -22.87 -5.28 3.94
CA LYS A 198 -23.71 -4.33 3.19
C LYS A 198 -22.90 -3.13 2.70
N LYS A 199 -22.93 -2.89 1.38
CA LYS A 199 -22.36 -1.70 0.71
C LYS A 199 -20.85 -1.48 0.94
N TYR A 200 -20.11 -2.53 1.27
CA TYR A 200 -18.65 -2.44 1.40
C TYR A 200 -17.99 -2.56 0.02
N ILE A 201 -17.03 -1.68 -0.28
CA ILE A 201 -16.34 -1.62 -1.58
C ILE A 201 -14.85 -1.82 -1.31
N VAL A 202 -14.26 -2.82 -1.96
CA VAL A 202 -12.82 -3.07 -1.91
C VAL A 202 -12.11 -2.26 -3.00
N PHE A 203 -10.92 -1.76 -2.70
CA PHE A 203 -10.04 -1.19 -3.72
C PHE A 203 -9.08 -2.26 -4.23
N PHE A 204 -9.00 -2.44 -5.54
CA PHE A 204 -7.92 -3.20 -6.15
C PHE A 204 -6.83 -2.24 -6.61
N GLU A 205 -5.63 -2.42 -6.08
CA GLU A 205 -4.44 -1.69 -6.51
C GLU A 205 -3.74 -2.53 -7.60
N TYR A 206 -3.42 -1.88 -8.72
CA TYR A 206 -2.82 -2.51 -9.89
C TYR A 206 -1.68 -1.63 -10.43
N VAL A 207 -0.44 -1.99 -10.10
CA VAL A 207 0.76 -1.31 -10.61
C VAL A 207 0.96 -1.67 -12.08
N MET A 208 1.13 -0.66 -12.93
CA MET A 208 1.28 -0.81 -14.37
C MET A 208 2.76 -1.00 -14.74
N LEU A 209 3.13 -2.22 -15.11
CA LEU A 209 4.48 -2.64 -15.46
C LEU A 209 4.57 -2.90 -16.97
N ALA A 210 5.37 -2.10 -17.66
CA ALA A 210 5.47 -2.12 -19.12
C ALA A 210 5.86 -3.50 -19.66
N GLY A 211 5.01 -4.06 -20.53
CA GLY A 211 5.26 -5.35 -21.18
C GLY A 211 5.11 -6.57 -20.27
N VAL A 212 4.66 -6.40 -19.02
CA VAL A 212 4.53 -7.49 -18.04
C VAL A 212 3.07 -7.78 -17.72
N ASN A 213 2.29 -6.74 -17.40
CA ASN A 213 0.91 -6.88 -16.91
C ASN A 213 -0.04 -5.82 -17.47
N ASP A 214 0.34 -5.16 -18.56
CA ASP A 214 -0.30 -3.96 -19.08
C ASP A 214 -0.91 -4.16 -20.49
N SER A 215 -1.10 -5.41 -20.94
CA SER A 215 -1.68 -5.69 -22.25
C SER A 215 -3.21 -5.45 -22.28
N VAL A 216 -3.77 -5.30 -23.49
CA VAL A 216 -5.23 -5.25 -23.69
C VAL A 216 -5.91 -6.51 -23.13
N ASP A 217 -5.28 -7.67 -23.29
CA ASP A 217 -5.83 -8.93 -22.77
C ASP A 217 -5.74 -9.00 -21.23
N ASP A 218 -4.74 -8.36 -20.61
CA ASP A 218 -4.72 -8.18 -19.17
C ASP A 218 -5.90 -7.33 -18.70
N ALA A 219 -6.24 -6.24 -19.38
CA ALA A 219 -7.39 -5.41 -19.01
C ALA A 219 -8.71 -6.21 -19.05
N LYS A 220 -8.93 -6.98 -20.12
CA LYS A 220 -10.11 -7.85 -20.26
C LYS A 220 -10.16 -8.92 -19.16
N ARG A 221 -9.05 -9.62 -18.92
CA ARG A 221 -8.95 -10.61 -17.83
C ARG A 221 -9.21 -9.98 -16.46
N LEU A 222 -8.71 -8.77 -16.21
CA LEU A 222 -8.94 -8.08 -14.95
C LEU A 222 -10.44 -7.83 -14.73
N ALA A 223 -11.16 -7.37 -15.76
CA ALA A 223 -12.60 -7.15 -15.68
C ALA A 223 -13.37 -8.43 -15.38
N ASP A 224 -13.00 -9.54 -16.02
CA ASP A 224 -13.57 -10.86 -15.74
C ASP A 224 -13.28 -11.34 -14.30
N LEU A 225 -12.04 -11.18 -13.84
CA LEU A 225 -11.60 -11.62 -12.52
C LEU A 225 -12.36 -10.94 -11.38
N VAL A 226 -12.60 -9.62 -11.50
CA VAL A 226 -13.29 -8.86 -10.43
C VAL A 226 -14.80 -8.92 -10.54
N ARG A 227 -15.35 -9.60 -11.55
CA ARG A 227 -16.80 -9.75 -11.72
C ARG A 227 -17.44 -10.35 -10.46
N GLY A 228 -18.51 -9.70 -10.02
CA GLY A 228 -19.25 -10.07 -8.80
C GLY A 228 -18.61 -9.61 -7.48
N ILE A 229 -17.52 -8.83 -7.53
CA ILE A 229 -16.90 -8.20 -6.36
C ILE A 229 -17.19 -6.69 -6.40
N PRO A 230 -17.91 -6.12 -5.41
CA PRO A 230 -18.07 -4.68 -5.32
C PRO A 230 -16.70 -4.00 -5.11
N CYS A 231 -16.18 -3.38 -6.17
CA CYS A 231 -14.83 -2.85 -6.13
C CYS A 231 -14.64 -1.56 -6.93
N LYS A 232 -13.51 -0.92 -6.66
CA LYS A 232 -12.92 0.19 -7.45
C LYS A 232 -11.49 -0.20 -7.79
N ILE A 233 -11.01 0.16 -8.97
CA ILE A 233 -9.66 -0.17 -9.42
C ILE A 233 -8.82 1.10 -9.40
N ASN A 234 -7.64 1.03 -8.80
CA ASN A 234 -6.62 2.06 -8.84
C ASN A 234 -5.46 1.54 -9.70
N LEU A 235 -5.32 2.08 -10.91
CA LEU A 235 -4.13 1.88 -11.74
C LEU A 235 -3.04 2.80 -11.21
N ILE A 236 -1.88 2.24 -10.85
CA ILE A 236 -0.76 2.98 -10.27
C ILE A 236 0.38 2.97 -11.28
N SER A 237 0.88 4.15 -11.65
CA SER A 237 2.11 4.22 -12.43
C SER A 237 3.28 3.68 -11.61
N PHE A 238 4.10 2.81 -12.19
CA PHE A 238 5.27 2.25 -11.51
C PHE A 238 6.33 3.33 -11.29
N ASN A 239 6.93 3.34 -10.10
CA ASN A 239 7.99 4.27 -9.73
C ASN A 239 9.33 3.54 -9.79
N PRO A 240 10.19 3.83 -10.77
CA PRO A 240 11.51 3.21 -10.87
C PRO A 240 12.33 3.46 -9.62
N HIS A 241 13.17 2.49 -9.27
CA HIS A 241 14.11 2.61 -8.17
C HIS A 241 15.34 1.75 -8.44
N SER A 242 16.42 2.02 -7.69
CA SER A 242 17.66 1.28 -7.84
C SER A 242 17.44 -0.23 -7.76
N GLY A 243 18.01 -0.94 -8.74
CA GLY A 243 17.96 -2.39 -8.92
C GLY A 243 16.60 -3.01 -9.30
N SER A 244 15.58 -2.21 -9.58
CA SER A 244 14.40 -2.72 -10.32
C SER A 244 14.76 -2.90 -11.79
N LYS A 245 14.22 -3.97 -12.40
CA LYS A 245 14.28 -4.16 -13.86
C LYS A 245 13.00 -3.73 -14.57
N PHE A 246 11.94 -3.44 -13.82
CA PHE A 246 10.65 -3.05 -14.37
C PHE A 246 10.68 -1.62 -14.91
N LYS A 247 9.84 -1.35 -15.91
CA LYS A 247 9.67 -0.02 -16.50
C LYS A 247 8.21 0.43 -16.33
N PRO A 248 7.98 1.75 -16.19
CA PRO A 248 6.62 2.28 -16.12
C PRO A 248 5.93 2.12 -17.47
N THR A 249 4.67 1.67 -17.44
CA THR A 249 3.82 1.68 -18.64
C THR A 249 3.62 3.13 -19.11
N PRO A 250 3.73 3.43 -20.43
CA PRO A 250 3.46 4.76 -20.96
C PRO A 250 2.03 5.22 -20.68
N ASP A 251 1.84 6.53 -20.42
CA ASP A 251 0.55 7.11 -20.03
C ASP A 251 -0.58 6.80 -21.03
N GLU A 252 -0.30 6.84 -22.33
CA GLU A 252 -1.24 6.50 -23.40
C GLU A 252 -1.82 5.09 -23.22
N LYS A 253 -0.96 4.13 -22.86
CA LYS A 253 -1.33 2.73 -22.65
C LYS A 253 -2.05 2.53 -21.32
N ILE A 254 -1.72 3.29 -20.28
CA ILE A 254 -2.50 3.31 -19.03
C ILE A 254 -3.93 3.82 -19.32
N ILE A 255 -4.06 4.86 -20.13
CA ILE A 255 -5.36 5.41 -20.54
C ILE A 255 -6.16 4.40 -21.35
N GLU A 256 -5.54 3.69 -22.29
CA GLU A 256 -6.18 2.61 -23.05
C GLU A 256 -6.68 1.50 -22.12
N PHE A 257 -5.81 0.98 -21.25
CA PHE A 257 -6.15 -0.05 -20.25
C PHE A 257 -7.32 0.38 -19.38
N ARG A 258 -7.30 1.62 -18.89
CA ARG A 258 -8.39 2.23 -18.12
C ARG A 258 -9.70 2.26 -18.90
N ASN A 259 -9.66 2.66 -20.16
CA ASN A 259 -10.87 2.82 -20.98
C ASN A 259 -11.55 1.47 -21.22
N ILE A 260 -10.77 0.39 -21.42
CA ILE A 260 -11.31 -0.98 -21.54
C ILE A 260 -12.08 -1.37 -20.26
N LEU A 261 -11.48 -1.16 -19.09
CA LEU A 261 -12.14 -1.47 -17.82
C LEU A 261 -13.41 -0.64 -17.58
N ILE A 262 -13.41 0.64 -17.97
CA ILE A 262 -14.58 1.52 -17.88
C ILE A 262 -15.71 1.06 -18.82
N GLN A 263 -15.38 0.58 -20.02
CA GLN A 263 -16.35 0.01 -20.96
C GLN A 263 -17.06 -1.22 -20.38
N ASP A 264 -16.38 -1.98 -19.52
CA ASP A 264 -16.95 -3.10 -18.77
C ASP A 264 -17.71 -2.67 -17.48
N GLY A 265 -17.92 -1.37 -17.29
CA GLY A 265 -18.73 -0.81 -16.19
C GLY A 265 -17.98 -0.66 -14.86
N LEU A 266 -16.65 -0.79 -14.86
CA LEU A 266 -15.84 -0.65 -13.65
C LEU A 266 -15.49 0.81 -13.35
N VAL A 267 -15.39 1.13 -12.06
CA VAL A 267 -14.91 2.44 -11.62
C VAL A 267 -13.40 2.39 -11.48
N VAL A 268 -12.70 3.14 -12.33
CA VAL A 268 -11.24 3.10 -12.42
C VAL A 268 -10.64 4.49 -12.19
N PHE A 269 -9.61 4.55 -11.35
CA PHE A 269 -8.81 5.73 -11.11
C PHE A 269 -7.37 5.49 -11.58
N VAL A 270 -6.72 6.53 -12.08
CA VAL A 270 -5.28 6.52 -12.35
C VAL A 270 -4.59 7.34 -11.28
N ARG A 271 -3.65 6.72 -10.57
CA ARG A 271 -2.78 7.37 -9.58
C ARG A 271 -1.44 7.66 -10.23
N LEU A 272 -1.17 8.94 -10.44
CA LEU A 272 0.14 9.43 -10.84
C LEU A 272 1.11 9.38 -9.66
N SER A 273 2.41 9.30 -9.97
CA SER A 273 3.47 9.33 -8.97
C SER A 273 3.46 10.61 -8.16
N ARG A 274 3.83 10.50 -6.88
CA ARG A 274 3.93 11.62 -5.92
C ARG A 274 5.17 11.45 -5.07
N GLY A 275 5.99 12.50 -4.98
CA GLY A 275 7.24 12.51 -4.22
C GLY A 275 8.35 11.58 -4.74
N ASP A 276 8.33 11.25 -6.03
CA ASP A 276 9.31 10.36 -6.69
C ASP A 276 10.76 10.88 -6.55
N ASP A 277 10.93 12.20 -6.67
CA ASP A 277 12.20 12.92 -6.55
C ASP A 277 12.86 12.78 -5.17
N GLN A 278 12.11 12.33 -4.16
CA GLN A 278 12.58 12.10 -2.79
C GLN A 278 12.45 10.63 -2.35
N MET A 279 12.28 9.68 -3.30
CA MET A 279 12.03 8.27 -2.98
C MET A 279 10.88 8.12 -1.97
N ALA A 280 9.80 8.88 -2.18
CA ALA A 280 8.61 8.90 -1.33
C ALA A 280 7.37 8.33 -2.05
N ALA A 281 7.50 7.92 -3.31
CA ALA A 281 6.41 7.32 -4.05
C ALA A 281 6.15 5.88 -3.60
N CYS A 282 4.97 5.36 -3.95
CA CYS A 282 4.57 3.99 -3.61
C CYS A 282 5.61 2.98 -4.12
N GLY A 283 6.14 2.17 -3.20
CA GLY A 283 7.14 1.14 -3.50
C GLY A 283 8.60 1.56 -3.41
N GLN A 284 8.92 2.83 -3.12
CA GLN A 284 10.30 3.33 -3.02
C GLN A 284 10.86 3.41 -1.61
N LEU A 285 10.04 3.17 -0.58
CA LEU A 285 10.41 3.43 0.80
C LEU A 285 11.43 2.42 1.37
N GLY A 286 12.35 2.95 2.16
CA GLY A 286 13.41 2.24 2.87
C GLY A 286 14.78 2.33 2.20
N GLU A 287 15.73 1.57 2.73
CA GLU A 287 17.10 1.47 2.24
C GLU A 287 17.56 0.02 2.37
N PRO A 288 17.63 -0.75 1.26
CA PRO A 288 18.17 -2.11 1.28
C PRO A 288 19.62 -2.08 1.74
N GLY A 289 19.89 -2.70 2.90
CA GLY A 289 21.25 -2.89 3.38
C GLY A 289 22.03 -3.92 2.56
N ASP A 290 23.16 -4.38 3.11
CA ASP A 290 24.05 -5.34 2.45
C ASP A 290 23.36 -6.69 2.20
N TYR A 291 22.49 -7.12 3.12
CA TYR A 291 21.67 -8.30 2.95
C TYR A 291 20.34 -7.94 2.30
N GLN A 292 20.09 -8.49 1.11
CA GLN A 292 18.88 -8.28 0.34
C GLN A 292 18.22 -9.61 -0.03
N LEU A 293 16.89 -9.64 0.00
CA LEU A 293 16.17 -10.81 -0.48
C LEU A 293 16.44 -11.03 -1.98
N PRO A 294 16.55 -12.29 -2.42
CA PRO A 294 16.93 -12.61 -3.79
C PRO A 294 15.83 -12.17 -4.75
N LEU A 295 16.27 -11.63 -5.89
CA LEU A 295 15.43 -11.43 -7.06
C LEU A 295 15.09 -12.79 -7.66
N LEU A 296 13.82 -12.98 -8.00
CA LEU A 296 13.36 -14.17 -8.66
C LEU A 296 13.78 -14.16 -10.14
N ARG A 297 14.11 -15.34 -10.66
CA ARG A 297 14.43 -15.51 -12.08
C ARG A 297 13.28 -14.99 -12.94
N VAL A 298 13.63 -14.16 -13.91
CA VAL A 298 12.69 -13.62 -14.90
C VAL A 298 12.17 -14.75 -15.78
N PRO A 299 10.85 -14.96 -15.90
CA PRO A 299 10.28 -15.92 -16.84
C PRO A 299 10.71 -15.60 -18.27
N GLU A 300 11.01 -16.61 -19.09
CA GLU A 300 11.56 -16.42 -20.45
C GLU A 300 10.74 -15.46 -21.30
N LYS A 301 9.40 -15.56 -21.22
CA LYS A 301 8.46 -14.68 -21.93
C LYS A 301 8.57 -13.18 -21.59
N PHE A 302 9.18 -12.84 -20.45
CA PHE A 302 9.34 -11.46 -19.99
C PHE A 302 10.77 -10.94 -20.08
N GLN A 303 11.72 -11.73 -20.56
CA GLN A 303 13.12 -11.30 -20.66
C GLN A 303 13.31 -10.13 -21.64
N VAL A 304 12.47 -10.02 -22.67
CA VAL A 304 12.52 -8.92 -23.65
C VAL A 304 11.91 -7.62 -23.11
N ALA A 305 11.00 -7.72 -22.14
CA ALA A 305 10.29 -6.57 -21.58
C ALA A 305 11.12 -5.79 -20.53
N LEU A 306 12.10 -6.45 -19.90
CA LEU A 306 12.98 -5.89 -18.87
C LEU A 306 14.28 -5.37 -19.48
#